data_AF-A0A0K8VCJ7-F1
#
_entry.id   AF-A0A0K8VCJ7-F1
#
_cell.length_a   1.000
_cell.length_b   1.000
_cell.length_c   1.000
_cell.angle_alpha   90.00
_cell.angle_beta   90.00
_cell.angle_gamma   90.00
#
_symmetry.space_group_name_H-M   'P 1'
#
loop_
_entity.id
_entity.type
_entity.pdbx_description
1 polymer ?
#
loop_
_entity_poly.entity_id
_entity_poly.type
_entity_poly.pdbx_seq_one_letter_code
_entity_poly.pdbx_strand_id
1 'polypeptide(L)'
;MAANDISDAILVIIQRVASGASNDDLVKGLPEVTAQARMESLNKLLQQGTIELLKKGDKLIYRAKDPKKNALPKDADNEERIIYSIIEEGGNKGIWIRDIRMQSNLNMTHLNKILKNLETKKLIKAVKSVNASKKKVYMLYNLEPDRSVTGGAWYQDQDFEAEFVDVLNQQCLRFLQMTHENAEKKREGPLALKRLSCCSVKEVHKFISDLGSFR
;
A
#
# COMPACT_ATOMS: atom_id res chain seq x y z
N MET A 1 33.14 -19.53 19.27
CA MET A 1 32.36 -18.62 18.39
C MET A 1 32.10 -17.33 19.14
N ALA A 2 32.24 -16.18 18.50
CA ALA A 2 31.87 -14.92 19.14
C ALA A 2 30.34 -14.86 19.29
N ALA A 3 29.83 -14.13 20.29
CA ALA A 3 28.39 -13.98 20.51
C ALA A 3 27.63 -13.37 19.32
N ASN A 4 28.32 -12.64 18.44
CA ASN A 4 27.72 -12.12 17.20
C ASN A 4 27.48 -13.24 16.17
N ASP A 5 28.40 -14.19 15.99
CA ASP A 5 28.26 -15.28 15.02
C ASP A 5 27.04 -16.17 15.34
N ILE A 6 26.78 -16.40 16.63
CA ILE A 6 25.63 -17.21 17.10
C ILE A 6 24.31 -16.49 16.83
N SER A 7 24.30 -15.15 16.98
CA SER A 7 23.11 -14.33 16.75
C SER A 7 22.71 -14.35 15.26
N ASP A 8 23.70 -14.24 14.36
CA ASP A 8 23.45 -14.29 12.91
C ASP A 8 23.00 -15.68 12.46
N ALA A 9 23.57 -16.75 13.02
CA ALA A 9 23.14 -18.11 12.73
C ALA A 9 21.69 -18.36 13.18
N ILE A 10 21.29 -17.87 14.36
CA ILE A 10 19.91 -17.93 14.85
C ILE A 10 18.96 -17.17 13.92
N LEU A 11 19.36 -15.97 13.47
CA LEU A 11 18.56 -15.17 12.53
C LEU A 11 18.30 -15.93 11.22
N VAL A 12 19.31 -16.55 10.63
CA VAL A 12 19.17 -17.32 9.38
C VAL A 12 18.17 -18.47 9.55
N ILE A 13 18.20 -19.17 10.68
CA ILE A 13 17.25 -20.26 10.96
C ILE A 13 15.83 -19.73 11.07
N ILE A 14 15.63 -18.63 11.81
CA ILE A 14 14.32 -18.00 11.98
C ILE A 14 13.78 -17.50 10.62
N GLN A 15 14.62 -16.90 9.78
CA GLN A 15 14.23 -16.41 8.46
C GLN A 15 13.82 -17.54 7.48
N ARG A 16 14.38 -18.74 7.64
CA ARG A 16 13.98 -19.91 6.83
C ARG A 16 12.59 -20.42 7.17
N VAL A 17 12.09 -20.15 8.38
CA VAL A 17 10.79 -20.63 8.83
C VAL A 17 9.78 -19.48 8.79
N ALA A 18 8.99 -19.42 7.71
CA ALA A 18 8.00 -18.37 7.49
C ALA A 18 6.97 -18.22 8.63
N SER A 19 6.65 -19.33 9.33
CA SER A 19 5.72 -19.33 10.47
C SER A 19 6.37 -18.96 11.81
N GLY A 20 7.67 -18.70 11.85
CA GLY A 20 8.47 -18.57 13.07
C GLY A 20 9.02 -19.92 13.56
N ALA A 21 10.25 -19.90 14.08
CA ALA A 21 10.95 -21.06 14.61
C ALA A 21 10.69 -21.22 16.12
N SER A 22 10.49 -22.45 16.57
CA SER A 22 10.37 -22.79 18.00
C SER A 22 11.74 -23.00 18.63
N ASN A 23 11.81 -23.06 19.96
CA ASN A 23 13.07 -23.40 20.65
C ASN A 23 13.61 -24.77 20.22
N ASP A 24 12.75 -25.74 19.90
CA ASP A 24 13.15 -27.06 19.40
C ASP A 24 13.82 -26.97 18.01
N ASP A 25 13.34 -26.07 17.16
CA ASP A 25 13.92 -25.86 15.82
C ASP A 25 15.31 -25.20 15.93
N LEU A 26 15.49 -24.30 16.89
CA LEU A 26 16.79 -23.67 17.19
C LEU A 26 17.78 -24.68 17.78
N VAL A 27 17.32 -25.61 18.62
CA VAL A 27 18.15 -26.71 19.16
C VAL A 27 18.62 -27.63 18.04
N LYS A 28 17.72 -28.00 17.11
CA LYS A 28 18.08 -28.87 15.97
C LYS A 28 19.02 -28.18 14.98
N GLY A 29 18.84 -26.88 14.74
CA GLY A 29 19.68 -26.12 13.82
C GLY A 29 21.06 -25.77 14.37
N LEU A 30 21.20 -25.68 15.70
CA LEU A 30 22.45 -25.34 16.40
C LEU A 30 22.65 -26.23 17.65
N PRO A 31 22.98 -27.53 17.46
CA PRO A 31 23.17 -28.47 18.57
C PRO A 31 24.43 -28.19 19.38
N GLU A 32 25.45 -27.57 18.76
CA GLU A 32 26.73 -27.20 19.38
C GLU A 32 26.63 -26.01 20.35
N VAL A 33 25.52 -25.26 20.33
CA VAL A 33 25.35 -24.03 21.12
C VAL A 33 24.65 -24.34 22.44
N THR A 34 25.24 -23.91 23.55
CA THR A 34 24.65 -24.08 24.89
C THR A 34 23.35 -23.31 25.04
N ALA A 35 22.46 -23.79 25.91
CA ALA A 35 21.18 -23.14 26.18
C ALA A 35 21.35 -21.68 26.64
N GLN A 36 22.38 -21.39 27.44
CA GLN A 36 22.69 -20.05 27.92
C GLN A 36 23.08 -19.11 26.78
N ALA A 37 24.04 -19.51 25.93
CA ALA A 37 24.47 -18.69 24.80
C ALA A 37 23.33 -18.42 23.80
N ARG A 38 22.45 -19.40 23.60
CA ARG A 38 21.25 -19.23 22.76
C ARG A 38 20.29 -18.20 23.34
N MET A 39 20.02 -18.27 24.64
CA MET A 39 19.13 -17.32 25.32
C MET A 39 19.69 -15.89 25.32
N GLU A 40 21.00 -15.72 25.50
CA GLU A 40 21.67 -14.43 25.40
C GLU A 40 21.56 -13.84 23.99
N SER A 41 21.84 -14.64 22.95
CA SER A 41 21.67 -14.21 21.57
C SER A 41 20.21 -13.90 21.22
N LEU A 42 19.24 -14.69 21.68
CA LEU A 42 17.81 -14.42 21.48
C LEU A 42 17.39 -13.12 22.16
N ASN A 43 17.78 -12.90 23.41
CA ASN A 43 17.50 -11.65 24.13
C ASN A 43 18.15 -10.45 23.43
N LYS A 44 19.37 -10.61 22.92
CA LYS A 44 20.04 -9.57 22.13
C LYS A 44 19.28 -9.25 20.84
N LEU A 45 18.83 -10.27 20.10
CA LEU A 45 18.05 -10.10 18.87
C LEU A 45 16.67 -9.47 19.14
N LEU A 46 16.04 -9.82 20.28
CA LEU A 46 14.79 -9.21 20.74
C LEU A 46 14.98 -7.74 21.12
N GLN A 47 16.04 -7.42 21.88
CA GLN A 47 16.40 -6.04 22.23
C GLN A 47 16.77 -5.22 20.98
N GLN A 48 17.38 -5.87 19.99
CA GLN A 48 17.68 -5.25 18.70
C GLN A 48 16.45 -5.10 17.80
N GLY A 49 15.32 -5.72 18.14
CA GLY A 49 14.08 -5.67 17.36
C GLY A 49 14.12 -6.43 16.04
N THR A 50 15.16 -7.24 15.81
CA THR A 50 15.35 -8.03 14.57
C THR A 50 14.43 -9.24 14.52
N ILE A 51 13.99 -9.72 15.68
CA ILE A 51 13.02 -10.81 15.84
C ILE A 51 11.92 -10.40 16.81
N GLU A 52 10.78 -11.10 16.76
CA GLU A 52 9.67 -10.97 17.70
C GLU A 52 9.27 -12.32 18.27
N LEU A 53 8.74 -12.29 19.49
CA LEU A 53 8.23 -13.45 20.21
C LEU A 53 6.71 -13.50 20.08
N LEU A 54 6.18 -14.59 19.54
CA LEU A 54 4.74 -14.82 19.43
C LEU A 54 4.37 -16.10 20.17
N LYS A 55 3.14 -16.14 20.71
CA LYS A 55 2.58 -17.32 21.36
C LYS A 55 1.59 -18.00 20.42
N LYS A 56 1.88 -19.24 20.00
CA LYS A 56 0.99 -20.05 19.15
C LYS A 56 0.53 -21.27 19.94
N GLY A 57 -0.67 -21.17 20.52
CA GLY A 57 -1.16 -22.15 21.50
C GLY A 57 -0.34 -22.10 22.77
N ASP A 58 0.24 -23.24 23.17
CA ASP A 58 1.08 -23.35 24.37
C ASP A 58 2.59 -23.24 24.08
N LYS A 59 2.97 -22.99 22.82
CA LYS A 59 4.37 -22.89 22.38
C LYS A 59 4.75 -21.46 22.01
N LEU A 60 5.95 -21.06 22.41
CA LEU A 60 6.58 -19.81 21.99
C LEU A 60 7.30 -20.02 20.65
N ILE A 61 7.08 -19.09 19.72
CA ILE A 61 7.72 -19.07 18.40
C ILE A 61 8.43 -17.72 18.21
N TYR A 62 9.62 -17.77 17.64
CA TYR A 62 10.41 -16.59 17.28
C TYR A 62 10.26 -16.34 15.78
N ARG A 63 9.86 -15.14 15.38
CA ARG A 63 9.70 -14.75 13.98
C ARG A 63 10.64 -13.61 13.63
N ALA A 64 11.25 -13.66 12.45
CA ALA A 64 12.09 -12.56 11.98
C ALA A 64 11.19 -11.37 11.66
N LYS A 65 11.52 -10.20 12.20
CA LYS A 65 10.89 -8.94 11.77
C LYS A 65 11.58 -8.51 10.49
N ASP A 66 10.79 -8.21 9.47
CA ASP A 66 11.32 -7.64 8.24
C ASP A 66 11.98 -6.29 8.57
N PRO A 67 13.27 -6.08 8.24
CA PRO A 67 13.90 -4.78 8.41
C PRO A 67 13.24 -3.69 7.55
N LYS A 68 12.47 -4.08 6.52
CA LYS A 68 11.62 -3.18 5.72
C LYS A 68 10.30 -2.80 6.41
N LYS A 69 9.85 -3.58 7.41
CA LYS A 69 8.64 -3.30 8.22
C LYS A 69 8.97 -2.56 9.52
N ASN A 70 10.18 -2.72 10.05
CA ASN A 70 10.68 -1.85 11.13
C ASN A 70 11.18 -0.52 10.56
N ALA A 71 10.27 0.27 10.01
CA ALA A 71 10.58 1.63 9.58
C ALA A 71 10.73 2.59 10.77
N LEU A 72 10.34 2.18 11.98
CA LEU A 72 10.53 2.97 13.20
C LEU A 72 11.95 2.84 13.75
N PRO A 73 12.65 3.97 13.99
CA PRO A 73 13.90 3.99 14.74
C PRO A 73 13.74 3.33 16.11
N LYS A 74 14.83 2.76 16.65
CA LYS A 74 14.81 2.16 18.01
C LYS A 74 14.41 3.18 19.08
N ASP A 75 14.75 4.44 18.85
CA ASP A 75 14.50 5.61 19.69
C ASP A 75 13.10 6.21 19.49
N ALA A 76 12.20 5.55 18.73
CA ALA A 76 10.84 6.04 18.56
C ALA A 76 10.07 5.94 19.88
N ASP A 77 9.38 7.04 20.25
CA ASP A 77 8.55 7.09 21.44
C ASP A 77 7.47 6.00 21.42
N ASN A 78 7.07 5.54 22.60
CA ASN A 78 6.06 4.49 22.74
C ASN A 78 4.74 4.89 22.05
N GLU A 79 4.41 6.19 22.05
CA GLU A 79 3.25 6.75 21.35
C GLU A 79 3.40 6.73 19.82
N GLU A 80 4.61 7.00 19.29
CA GLU A 80 4.89 6.87 17.85
C GLU A 80 4.71 5.41 17.39
N ARG A 81 5.15 4.44 18.21
CA ARG A 81 4.97 3.00 17.94
C ARG A 81 3.49 2.60 17.87
N ILE A 82 2.69 3.06 18.83
CA ILE A 82 1.26 2.78 18.86
C ILE A 82 0.57 3.36 17.62
N ILE A 83 0.83 4.62 17.29
CA ILE A 83 0.23 5.27 16.11
C ILE A 83 0.65 4.55 14.82
N TYR A 84 1.93 4.19 14.69
CA TYR A 84 2.40 3.49 13.49
C TYR A 84 1.72 2.12 13.33
N SER A 85 1.58 1.34 14.41
CA SER A 85 0.88 0.05 14.38
C SER A 85 -0.58 0.21 13.94
N ILE A 86 -1.29 1.20 14.48
CA ILE A 86 -2.67 1.51 14.10
C ILE A 86 -2.78 1.87 12.60
N ILE A 87 -1.79 2.58 12.05
CA ILE A 87 -1.75 2.93 10.63
C ILE A 87 -1.41 1.73 9.75
N GLU A 88 -0.51 0.85 10.21
CA GLU A 88 -0.16 -0.40 9.52
C GLU A 88 -1.39 -1.31 9.38
N GLU A 89 -2.23 -1.41 10.42
CA GLU A 89 -3.51 -2.14 10.39
C GLU A 89 -4.49 -1.59 9.35
N GLY A 90 -4.41 -0.28 9.03
CA GLY A 90 -5.25 0.37 8.01
C GLY A 90 -4.92 -0.01 6.56
N GLY A 91 -3.72 -0.54 6.30
CA GLY A 91 -3.29 -1.03 4.98
C GLY A 91 -3.56 -0.06 3.81
N ASN A 92 -4.01 -0.61 2.68
CA ASN A 92 -4.22 0.13 1.42
C ASN A 92 -5.39 1.11 1.43
N LYS A 93 -6.35 0.92 2.33
CA LYS A 93 -7.47 1.85 2.51
C LYS A 93 -7.10 3.04 3.38
N GLY A 94 -6.04 2.88 4.18
CA GLY A 94 -5.63 3.83 5.20
C GLY A 94 -6.61 3.89 6.37
N ILE A 95 -6.25 4.66 7.39
CA ILE A 95 -7.05 4.86 8.59
C ILE A 95 -7.36 6.34 8.80
N TRP A 96 -8.59 6.66 9.19
CA TRP A 96 -9.02 8.04 9.41
C TRP A 96 -8.43 8.60 10.69
N ILE A 97 -8.02 9.87 10.69
CA ILE A 97 -7.44 10.54 11.87
C ILE A 97 -8.32 10.43 13.13
N ARG A 98 -9.66 10.42 12.98
CA ARG A 98 -10.56 10.24 14.13
C ARG A 98 -10.47 8.83 14.72
N ASP A 99 -10.33 7.82 13.87
CA ASP A 99 -10.21 6.43 14.32
C ASP A 99 -8.85 6.20 14.99
N ILE A 100 -7.77 6.78 14.45
CA ILE A 100 -6.45 6.78 15.10
C ILE A 100 -6.54 7.41 16.49
N ARG A 101 -7.25 8.55 16.62
CA ARG A 101 -7.44 9.22 17.90
C ARG A 101 -8.20 8.33 18.90
N MET A 102 -9.27 7.67 18.46
CA MET A 102 -10.08 6.80 19.32
C MET A 102 -9.28 5.58 19.80
N GLN A 103 -8.43 5.00 18.94
CA GLN A 103 -7.62 3.82 19.28
C GLN A 103 -6.36 4.15 20.09
N SER A 104 -5.70 5.27 19.79
CA SER A 104 -4.49 5.71 20.52
C SER A 104 -4.79 6.37 21.86
N ASN A 105 -6.03 6.81 22.08
CA ASN A 105 -6.46 7.57 23.26
C ASN A 105 -5.64 8.86 23.49
N LEU A 106 -5.08 9.44 22.42
CA LEU A 106 -4.27 10.66 22.47
C LEU A 106 -5.11 11.91 22.19
N ASN A 107 -4.64 13.04 22.72
CA ASN A 107 -5.23 14.33 22.39
C ASN A 107 -4.91 14.72 20.93
N MET A 108 -5.79 15.49 20.28
CA MET A 108 -5.64 15.84 18.86
C MET A 108 -4.38 16.64 18.57
N THR A 109 -3.96 17.52 19.48
CA THR A 109 -2.77 18.37 19.29
C THR A 109 -1.49 17.54 19.25
N HIS A 110 -1.38 16.58 20.17
CA HIS A 110 -0.25 15.68 20.30
C HIS A 110 -0.23 14.67 19.15
N LEU A 111 -1.39 14.09 18.82
CA LEU A 111 -1.54 13.21 17.65
C LEU A 111 -1.08 13.90 16.36
N ASN A 112 -1.47 15.16 16.13
CA ASN A 112 -1.02 15.90 14.94
C ASN A 112 0.49 16.15 14.92
N LYS A 113 1.13 16.38 16.07
CA LYS A 113 2.60 16.53 16.14
C LYS A 113 3.30 15.22 15.75
N ILE A 114 2.85 14.10 16.30
CA ILE A 114 3.43 12.78 16.01
C ILE A 114 3.21 12.41 14.54
N LEU A 115 2.00 12.58 14.02
CA LEU A 115 1.69 12.31 12.61
C LEU A 115 2.59 13.14 11.67
N LYS A 116 2.81 14.43 11.98
CA LYS A 116 3.75 15.27 11.22
C LYS A 116 5.17 14.73 11.29
N ASN A 117 5.65 14.31 12.45
CA ASN A 117 6.99 13.75 12.60
C ASN A 117 7.17 12.48 11.76
N LEU A 118 6.20 11.57 11.83
CA LEU A 118 6.19 10.33 11.04
C LEU A 118 6.10 10.60 9.52
N GLU A 119 5.39 11.66 9.12
CA GLU A 119 5.30 12.13 7.73
C GLU A 119 6.63 12.74 7.25
N THR A 120 7.30 13.57 8.08
CA THR A 120 8.64 14.12 7.78
C THR A 120 9.68 13.01 7.63
N LYS A 121 9.61 11.96 8.46
CA LYS A 121 10.47 10.77 8.37
C LYS A 121 10.13 9.86 7.17
N LYS A 122 9.11 10.19 6.37
CA LYS A 122 8.60 9.39 5.24
C LYS A 122 8.21 7.96 5.64
N LEU A 123 7.69 7.79 6.85
CA LEU A 123 7.19 6.49 7.34
C LEU A 123 5.72 6.29 6.98
N ILE A 124 4.97 7.40 7.03
CA ILE A 124 3.56 7.46 6.67
C ILE A 124 3.35 8.56 5.62
N LYS A 125 2.20 8.52 4.95
CA LYS A 125 1.72 9.59 4.08
C LYS A 125 0.24 9.84 4.33
N ALA A 126 -0.17 11.08 4.11
CA ALA A 126 -1.56 11.47 4.13
C ALA A 126 -2.18 11.34 2.73
N VAL A 127 -3.36 10.75 2.66
CA VAL A 127 -4.17 10.65 1.45
C VAL A 127 -5.55 11.21 1.75
N LYS A 128 -6.11 12.06 0.89
CA LYS A 128 -7.52 12.44 1.00
C LYS A 128 -8.33 11.43 0.22
N SER A 129 -9.41 10.94 0.82
CA SER A 129 -10.35 10.05 0.14
C SER A 129 -11.21 10.84 -0.83
N VAL A 130 -11.34 10.37 -2.07
CA VAL A 130 -12.27 10.95 -3.06
C VAL A 130 -13.73 10.56 -2.79
N ASN A 131 -13.96 9.35 -2.27
CA ASN A 131 -15.30 8.77 -2.10
C ASN A 131 -16.05 9.34 -0.88
N ALA A 132 -15.32 9.74 0.16
CA ALA A 132 -15.88 10.31 1.38
C ALA A 132 -15.35 11.73 1.57
N SER A 133 -16.12 12.71 1.08
CA SER A 133 -15.86 14.16 1.14
C SER A 133 -14.86 14.57 2.23
N LYS A 134 -13.63 14.88 1.80
CA LYS A 134 -12.58 15.53 2.59
C LYS A 134 -12.07 14.76 3.82
N LYS A 135 -12.30 13.45 3.93
CA LYS A 135 -11.67 12.66 5.01
C LYS A 135 -10.19 12.43 4.70
N LYS A 136 -9.32 12.92 5.61
CA LYS A 136 -7.87 12.68 5.58
C LYS A 136 -7.57 11.32 6.21
N VAL A 137 -7.14 10.36 5.40
CA VAL A 137 -6.67 9.05 5.86
C VAL A 137 -5.14 9.03 5.86
N TYR A 138 -4.57 8.22 6.74
CA TYR A 138 -3.14 8.00 6.83
C TYR A 138 -2.83 6.55 6.48
N MET A 139 -1.72 6.34 5.79
CA MET A 139 -1.25 5.02 5.38
C MET A 139 0.28 4.98 5.34
N LEU A 140 0.84 3.78 5.22
CA LEU A 140 2.30 3.61 5.09
C LEU A 140 2.83 4.26 3.80
N TYR A 141 4.03 4.83 3.88
CA TYR A 141 4.62 5.57 2.76
C TYR A 141 4.83 4.70 1.51
N ASN A 142 5.34 3.48 1.73
CA ASN A 142 5.66 2.48 0.71
C ASN A 142 4.43 1.80 0.09
N LEU A 143 3.23 2.12 0.56
CA LEU A 143 2.03 1.39 0.22
C LEU A 143 1.17 2.22 -0.73
N GLU A 144 0.71 1.62 -1.84
CA GLU A 144 -0.13 2.32 -2.82
C GLU A 144 -1.60 2.40 -2.36
N PRO A 145 -2.24 3.58 -2.44
CA PRO A 145 -3.64 3.73 -2.08
C PRO A 145 -4.55 2.93 -3.01
N ASP A 146 -5.56 2.32 -2.43
CA ASP A 146 -6.57 1.58 -3.19
C ASP A 146 -7.34 2.50 -4.16
N ARG A 147 -7.76 1.97 -5.32
CA ARG A 147 -8.54 2.74 -6.32
C ARG A 147 -9.83 3.32 -5.74
N SER A 148 -10.44 2.68 -4.75
CA SER A 148 -11.60 3.21 -4.05
C SER A 148 -11.31 4.48 -3.22
N VAL A 149 -10.04 4.70 -2.87
CA VAL A 149 -9.57 5.88 -2.14
C VAL A 149 -9.14 6.98 -3.10
N THR A 150 -8.52 6.64 -4.24
CA THR A 150 -8.02 7.60 -5.24
C THR A 150 -9.01 7.97 -6.33
N GLY A 151 -10.04 7.16 -6.59
CA GLY A 151 -11.02 7.40 -7.66
C GLY A 151 -10.62 6.85 -9.04
N GLY A 152 -9.46 6.20 -9.13
CA GLY A 152 -8.95 5.63 -10.38
C GLY A 152 -8.42 6.70 -11.35
N ALA A 153 -8.43 6.39 -12.65
CA ALA A 153 -7.78 7.18 -13.70
C ALA A 153 -8.47 8.54 -14.00
N TRP A 154 -9.57 8.87 -13.33
CA TRP A 154 -10.27 10.15 -13.47
C TRP A 154 -9.80 11.23 -12.49
N TYR A 155 -8.87 10.86 -11.60
CA TYR A 155 -8.36 11.73 -10.56
C TYR A 155 -6.84 11.68 -10.55
N GLN A 156 -6.21 12.85 -10.67
CA GLN A 156 -4.78 13.02 -10.42
C GLN A 156 -4.62 13.86 -9.16
N ASP A 157 -3.80 13.37 -8.23
CA ASP A 157 -3.54 14.03 -6.95
C ASP A 157 -4.79 14.45 -6.16
N GLN A 158 -5.88 13.68 -6.31
CA GLN A 158 -7.18 13.86 -5.65
C GLN A 158 -8.04 15.00 -6.23
N ASP A 159 -7.64 15.60 -7.35
CA ASP A 159 -8.46 16.52 -8.12
C ASP A 159 -9.08 15.79 -9.31
N PHE A 160 -10.37 16.05 -9.54
CA PHE A 160 -11.10 15.49 -10.68
C PHE A 160 -10.61 16.14 -11.96
N GLU A 161 -10.13 15.34 -12.91
CA GLU A 161 -9.64 15.83 -14.20
C GLU A 161 -10.80 16.08 -15.16
N ALA A 162 -11.53 17.17 -14.95
CA ALA A 162 -12.63 17.57 -15.84
C ALA A 162 -12.14 17.80 -17.28
N GLU A 163 -10.95 18.39 -17.44
CA GLU A 163 -10.33 18.62 -18.75
C GLU A 163 -10.07 17.31 -19.51
N PHE A 164 -9.68 16.25 -18.81
CA PHE A 164 -9.47 14.94 -19.41
C PHE A 164 -10.78 14.33 -19.92
N VAL A 165 -11.87 14.47 -19.15
CA VAL A 165 -13.21 14.06 -19.58
C VAL A 165 -13.64 14.84 -20.83
N ASP A 166 -13.38 16.15 -20.87
CA ASP A 166 -13.71 16.98 -22.02
C ASP A 166 -12.91 16.61 -23.26
N VAL A 167 -11.61 16.33 -23.12
CA VAL A 167 -10.77 15.84 -24.21
C VAL A 167 -11.29 14.49 -24.73
N LEU A 168 -11.65 13.56 -23.85
CA LEU A 168 -12.25 12.29 -24.24
C LEU A 168 -13.58 12.47 -24.98
N ASN A 169 -14.46 13.35 -24.49
CA ASN A 169 -15.71 13.68 -25.16
C ASN A 169 -15.47 14.28 -26.56
N GLN A 170 -14.47 15.15 -26.70
CA GLN A 170 -14.09 15.71 -27.99
C GLN A 170 -13.56 14.63 -28.95
N GLN A 171 -12.76 13.67 -28.47
CA GLN A 171 -12.30 12.55 -29.31
C GLN A 171 -13.46 11.65 -29.74
N CYS A 172 -14.41 11.36 -28.84
CA CYS A 172 -15.64 10.65 -29.18
C CYS A 172 -16.42 11.37 -30.28
N LEU A 173 -16.66 12.68 -30.11
CA LEU A 173 -17.39 13.49 -31.07
C LEU A 173 -16.68 13.53 -32.43
N ARG A 174 -15.37 13.73 -32.43
CA ARG A 174 -14.55 13.76 -33.65
C ARG A 174 -14.67 12.44 -34.42
N PHE A 175 -14.65 11.31 -33.74
CA PHE A 175 -14.84 10.01 -34.38
C PHE A 175 -16.22 9.87 -35.04
N LEU A 176 -17.27 10.31 -34.35
CA LEU A 176 -18.64 10.29 -34.89
C LEU A 176 -18.76 11.18 -36.14
N GLN A 177 -18.23 12.39 -36.08
CA GLN A 177 -18.21 13.32 -37.21
C GLN A 177 -17.43 12.75 -38.40
N MET A 178 -16.24 12.19 -38.15
CA MET A 178 -15.43 11.57 -39.19
C MET A 178 -16.14 10.37 -39.84
N THR A 179 -16.87 9.58 -39.04
CA THR A 179 -17.69 8.46 -39.54
C THR A 179 -18.83 8.96 -40.43
N HIS A 180 -19.52 10.02 -40.01
CA HIS A 180 -20.58 10.67 -40.79
C HIS A 180 -20.05 11.25 -42.11
N GLU A 181 -18.97 12.03 -42.08
CA GLU A 181 -18.36 12.63 -43.27
C GLU A 181 -17.91 11.56 -44.28
N ASN A 182 -17.35 10.45 -43.79
CA ASN A 182 -16.94 9.34 -44.64
C ASN A 182 -18.14 8.63 -45.28
N ALA A 183 -19.29 8.58 -44.60
CA ALA A 183 -20.53 8.05 -45.15
C ALA A 183 -21.11 8.99 -46.22
N GLU A 184 -21.07 10.31 -46.02
CA GLU A 184 -21.51 11.30 -47.02
C GLU A 184 -20.68 11.26 -48.30
N LYS A 185 -19.36 11.10 -48.17
CA LYS A 185 -18.44 11.01 -49.33
C LYS A 185 -18.76 9.84 -50.27
N LYS A 186 -19.33 8.75 -49.75
CA LYS A 186 -19.66 7.56 -50.55
C LYS A 186 -20.84 7.78 -51.50
N ARG A 187 -21.71 8.76 -51.25
CA ARG A 187 -22.86 9.13 -52.10
C ARG A 187 -23.76 7.95 -52.54
N GLU A 188 -23.91 6.93 -51.69
CA GLU A 188 -24.71 5.72 -51.94
C GLU A 188 -26.22 5.89 -51.66
N GLY A 189 -26.67 7.13 -51.45
CA GLY A 189 -28.08 7.49 -51.17
C GLY A 189 -28.46 7.50 -49.69
N PRO A 190 -29.69 7.94 -49.35
CA PRO A 190 -30.07 8.27 -47.96
C PRO A 190 -30.09 7.08 -46.98
N LEU A 191 -30.49 5.90 -47.44
CA LEU A 191 -30.53 4.67 -46.63
C LEU A 191 -29.13 4.16 -46.30
N ALA A 192 -28.22 4.21 -47.28
CA ALA A 192 -26.83 3.81 -47.11
C ALA A 192 -26.09 4.80 -46.20
N LEU A 193 -26.31 6.10 -46.36
CA LEU A 193 -25.77 7.15 -45.48
C LEU A 193 -26.10 6.88 -44.02
N LYS A 194 -27.39 6.65 -43.72
CA LYS A 194 -27.85 6.36 -42.36
C LYS A 194 -27.18 5.12 -41.76
N ARG A 195 -27.03 4.06 -42.55
CA ARG A 195 -26.38 2.82 -42.09
C ARG A 195 -24.88 3.02 -41.82
N LEU A 196 -24.21 3.79 -42.66
CA LEU A 196 -22.76 4.00 -42.62
C LEU A 196 -22.34 5.08 -41.61
N SER A 197 -23.23 6.01 -41.26
CA SER A 197 -22.98 7.05 -40.26
C SER A 197 -23.15 6.58 -38.81
N CYS A 198 -23.76 5.40 -38.61
CA CYS A 198 -23.93 4.82 -37.29
C CYS A 198 -22.70 3.99 -36.89
N CYS A 199 -22.30 4.09 -35.63
CA CYS A 199 -21.25 3.27 -35.05
C CYS A 199 -21.70 2.68 -33.71
N SER A 200 -21.07 1.57 -33.35
CA SER A 200 -21.25 0.89 -32.07
C SER A 200 -20.31 1.45 -31.00
N VAL A 201 -20.69 1.27 -29.74
CA VAL A 201 -19.85 1.62 -28.57
C VAL A 201 -18.48 0.92 -28.63
N LYS A 202 -18.42 -0.30 -29.19
CA LYS A 202 -17.18 -1.05 -29.34
C LYS A 202 -16.20 -0.39 -30.32
N GLU A 203 -16.71 0.18 -31.41
CA GLU A 203 -15.88 0.88 -32.40
C GLU A 203 -15.33 2.19 -31.85
N VAL A 204 -16.17 2.95 -31.13
CA VAL A 204 -15.75 4.16 -30.42
C VAL A 204 -14.69 3.83 -29.38
N HIS A 205 -14.91 2.80 -28.56
CA HIS A 205 -13.95 2.37 -27.55
C HIS A 205 -12.62 1.92 -28.17
N LYS A 206 -12.65 1.19 -29.28
CA LYS A 206 -11.45 0.78 -30.00
C LYS A 206 -10.68 1.99 -30.52
N PHE A 207 -11.36 2.95 -31.14
CA PHE A 207 -10.74 4.19 -31.61
C PHE A 207 -10.05 4.96 -30.48
N ILE A 208 -10.71 5.10 -29.32
CA ILE A 208 -10.14 5.75 -28.14
C ILE A 208 -8.93 4.98 -27.60
N SER A 209 -9.01 3.65 -27.57
CA SER A 209 -7.90 2.80 -27.11
C SER A 209 -6.69 2.87 -28.04
N ASP A 210 -6.91 2.93 -29.35
CA ASP A 210 -5.87 2.98 -30.38
C ASP A 210 -5.14 4.33 -30.43
N LEU A 211 -5.76 5.41 -29.92
CA LEU A 211 -5.12 6.73 -29.77
C LEU A 211 -3.97 6.74 -28.75
N GLY A 212 -3.78 5.65 -27.99
CA GLY A 212 -2.58 5.41 -27.17
C GLY A 212 -2.42 6.35 -25.96
N SER A 213 -3.39 7.23 -25.70
CA SER A 213 -3.36 8.22 -24.62
C SER A 213 -4.03 7.73 -23.33
N PHE A 214 -4.63 6.54 -23.36
CA PHE A 214 -5.55 6.07 -22.32
C PHE A 214 -5.22 4.61 -21.97
N ARG A 215 -4.25 4.39 -21.08
CA ARG A 215 -3.90 3.07 -20.53
C ARG A 215 -3.86 3.12 -19.02
#